data_AF-A0A928Z214-F1
#
_entry.id   AF-A0A928Z214-F1
#
_cell.length_a   1.000
_cell.length_b   1.000
_cell.length_c   1.000
_cell.angle_alpha   90.00
_cell.angle_beta   90.00
_cell.angle_gamma   90.00
#
_symmetry.space_group_name_H-M   'P 1'
#
loop_
_entity.id
_entity.type
_entity.pdbx_description
1 polymer ?
#
loop_
_entity_poly.entity_id
_entity_poly.type
_entity_poly.pdbx_seq_one_letter_code
_entity_poly.pdbx_strand_id
1 'polypeptide(L)' 'MSNLATVEPWLYWSLFPIHRAFLRLYFGSIDIQGKEHLPEKGPLILASKHFSRWDPLVLSLLSKEPLRFMTNA' A
#
# COMPACT_ATOMS: atom_id res chain seq x y z
N MET A 1 4.18 -4.69 25.89
CA MET A 1 4.25 -3.55 24.95
C MET A 1 4.70 -4.13 23.62
N SER A 2 3.80 -4.25 22.65
CA SER A 2 4.15 -4.82 21.34
C SER A 2 5.19 -3.91 20.67
N ASN A 3 6.31 -4.50 20.27
CA ASN A 3 7.31 -3.82 19.46
C ASN A 3 6.65 -3.50 18.12
N LEU A 4 6.19 -2.26 17.94
CA LEU A 4 5.63 -1.84 16.66
C LEU A 4 6.79 -1.84 15.68
N ALA A 5 6.72 -2.68 14.64
CA ALA A 5 7.66 -2.61 13.54
C ALA A 5 7.59 -1.19 12.94
N THR A 6 8.58 -0.37 13.23
CA THR A 6 8.73 0.98 12.67
C THR A 6 9.63 0.89 11.45
N VAL A 7 9.18 1.48 10.35
CA VAL A 7 10.01 1.65 9.15
C VAL A 7 10.70 3.00 9.28
N GLU A 8 12.01 3.01 9.11
CA GLU A 8 12.77 4.27 9.10
C GLU A 8 12.27 5.21 7.99
N PRO A 9 11.99 6.49 8.29
CA PRO A 9 11.35 7.40 7.34
C PRO A 9 12.10 7.55 6.02
N TRP A 10 13.44 7.64 6.07
CA TRP A 10 14.27 7.81 4.88
C TRP A 10 14.16 6.62 3.92
N LEU A 11 14.06 5.41 4.48
CA LEU A 11 13.92 4.18 3.70
C LEU A 11 12.55 4.13 3.04
N TYR A 12 11.49 4.49 3.79
CA TYR A 12 10.14 4.55 3.25
C TYR A 12 10.02 5.52 2.08
N TRP A 13 10.51 6.76 2.26
CA TRP A 13 10.45 7.79 1.22
C TRP A 13 11.32 7.47 0.01
N SER A 14 12.40 6.71 0.18
CA SER A 14 13.21 6.21 -0.94
C SER A 14 12.50 5.08 -1.70
N LEU A 15 11.90 4.13 -0.99
CA LEU A 15 11.20 3.00 -1.59
C LEU A 15 9.88 3.41 -2.23
N PHE A 16 9.21 4.45 -1.74
CA PHE A 16 7.90 4.90 -2.22
C PHE A 16 7.85 5.19 -3.73
N PRO A 17 8.72 6.03 -4.32
CA PRO A 17 8.74 6.25 -5.77
C PRO A 17 9.23 5.01 -6.54
N ILE A 18 10.20 4.26 -5.98
CA ILE A 18 10.77 3.06 -6.61
C ILE A 18 9.70 1.99 -6.79
N HIS A 19 8.93 1.71 -5.74
CA HIS A 19 7.81 0.77 -5.75
C HIS A 19 6.78 1.12 -6.82
N ARG A 20 6.35 2.39 -6.88
CA ARG A 20 5.33 2.84 -7.84
C ARG A 20 5.82 2.74 -9.29
N ALA A 21 7.08 3.08 -9.54
CA ALA A 21 7.70 2.93 -10.85
C ALA A 21 7.81 1.46 -11.24
N PHE A 22 8.31 0.61 -10.33
CA PHE A 22 8.45 -0.82 -10.54
C PHE A 22 7.12 -1.49 -10.89
N LEU A 23 6.04 -1.21 -10.14
CA LEU A 23 4.73 -1.81 -10.42
C LEU A 23 4.15 -1.35 -11.76
N ARG A 24 4.32 -0.07 -12.11
CA ARG A 24 3.89 0.43 -13.42
C ARG A 24 4.64 -0.27 -14.56
N LEU A 25 5.94 -0.49 -14.42
CA LEU A 25 6.75 -1.19 -15.42
C LEU A 25 6.39 -2.69 -15.50
N TYR A 26 6.21 -3.35 -14.37
CA TYR A 26 5.92 -4.78 -14.31
C TYR A 26 4.53 -5.13 -14.85
N PHE A 27 3.49 -4.35 -14.47
CA PHE A 27 2.11 -4.58 -14.92
C PHE A 27 1.77 -3.85 -16.23
N GLY A 28 2.66 -3.00 -16.74
CA GLY A 28 2.47 -2.17 -17.93
C GLY A 28 1.52 -0.98 -17.71
N SER A 29 0.30 -1.27 -17.26
CA SER A 29 -0.71 -0.25 -16.93
C SER A 29 -1.51 -0.67 -15.70
N ILE A 30 -1.74 0.28 -14.79
CA ILE A 30 -2.58 0.07 -13.61
C ILE A 30 -3.66 1.16 -13.62
N ASP A 31 -4.91 0.75 -13.79
CA ASP A 31 -6.08 1.61 -13.68
C ASP A 31 -6.68 1.48 -12.27
N ILE A 32 -6.98 2.61 -11.63
CA ILE A 32 -7.55 2.66 -10.28
C ILE A 32 -8.84 3.48 -10.37
N GLN A 33 -9.96 2.79 -10.26
CA GLN A 33 -11.29 3.38 -10.34
C GLN A 33 -11.85 3.64 -8.94
N GLY A 34 -12.64 4.70 -8.77
CA GLY A 34 -13.30 5.01 -7.51
C GLY A 34 -12.37 5.56 -6.43
N LYS A 35 -11.21 6.12 -6.81
CA LYS A 35 -10.22 6.68 -5.87
C LYS A 35 -10.79 7.84 -5.04
N GLU A 36 -11.75 8.57 -5.60
CA GLU A 36 -12.53 9.63 -4.99
C GLU A 36 -13.36 9.17 -3.78
N HIS A 37 -13.61 7.86 -3.63
CA HIS A 37 -14.29 7.30 -2.46
C HIS A 37 -13.35 7.09 -1.26
N LEU A 38 -12.03 7.24 -1.45
CA LEU A 38 -11.09 7.13 -0.34
C LEU A 38 -11.23 8.35 0.59
N PRO A 39 -11.23 8.14 1.91
CA PRO A 39 -11.28 9.24 2.85
C PRO A 39 -10.03 10.10 2.73
N GLU A 40 -10.20 11.42 2.63
CA GLU A 40 -9.09 12.36 2.59
C GLU A 40 -8.35 12.45 3.93
N LYS A 41 -9.06 12.18 5.03
CA LYS A 41 -8.58 12.31 6.41
C LYS A 41 -9.16 11.20 7.29
N GLY A 42 -8.41 10.86 8.33
CA GLY A 42 -8.80 9.87 9.34
C GLY A 42 -8.38 8.44 9.01
N PRO A 43 -8.75 7.47 9.86
CA PRO A 43 -8.40 6.07 9.68
C PRO A 43 -9.15 5.44 8.50
N LEU A 44 -8.50 4.51 7.82
CA LEU A 44 -9.04 3.73 6.70
C LEU A 44 -8.78 2.25 6.94
N ILE A 45 -9.83 1.42 6.79
CA ILE A 45 -9.73 -0.03 6.75
C ILE A 45 -10.08 -0.48 5.33
N LEU A 46 -9.13 -1.12 4.65
CA LEU A 46 -9.34 -1.71 3.32
C LEU A 46 -9.73 -3.18 3.48
N ALA A 47 -10.97 -3.52 3.13
CA ALA A 47 -11.48 -4.89 3.13
C ALA A 47 -11.35 -5.52 1.73
N SER A 48 -10.12 -5.69 1.25
CA SER A 48 -9.86 -6.27 -0.07
C SER A 48 -10.12 -7.77 -0.10
N LYS A 49 -10.69 -8.27 -1.19
CA LYS A 49 -10.66 -9.72 -1.51
C LYS A 49 -9.20 -10.13 -1.76
N HIS A 50 -8.71 -11.19 -1.11
CA HIS A 50 -7.35 -11.70 -1.35
C HIS A 50 -7.30 -12.44 -2.68
N PHE A 51 -6.73 -11.80 -3.70
CA PHE A 51 -6.64 -12.35 -5.05
C PHE A 51 -5.26 -12.95 -5.33
N SER A 52 -4.20 -12.35 -4.78
CA SER A 52 -2.83 -12.75 -5.10
C SER A 52 -1.82 -12.36 -4.03
N ARG A 53 -0.59 -12.88 -4.16
CA ARG A 53 0.55 -12.44 -3.35
C ARG A 53 0.97 -10.99 -3.63
N TRP A 54 0.50 -10.40 -4.74
CA TRP A 54 0.77 -9.01 -5.09
C TRP A 54 -0.09 -8.02 -4.31
N ASP A 55 -1.14 -8.49 -3.63
CA ASP A 55 -2.14 -7.62 -2.99
C ASP A 55 -1.52 -6.59 -2.04
N PRO A 56 -0.53 -6.90 -1.18
CA PRO A 56 0.08 -5.89 -0.32
C PRO A 56 0.79 -4.77 -1.09
N LEU A 57 1.40 -5.11 -2.23
CA LEU A 57 2.12 -4.15 -3.08
C LEU A 57 1.16 -3.34 -3.95
N VAL A 58 0.08 -3.94 -4.45
CA VAL A 58 -0.91 -3.24 -5.27
C VAL A 58 -1.78 -2.33 -4.40
N LEU A 59 -2.22 -2.80 -3.23
CA LEU A 59 -3.05 -2.01 -2.31
C LEU A 59 -2.30 -0.79 -1.75
N SER A 60 -0.98 -0.86 -1.59
CA SER A 60 -0.19 0.30 -1.17
C SER A 60 -0.20 1.45 -2.20
N LEU A 61 -0.61 1.21 -3.45
CA LEU A 61 -0.82 2.29 -4.42
C LEU A 61 -1.95 3.25 -4.01
N LEU A 62 -2.90 2.77 -3.20
CA LEU A 62 -4.06 3.53 -2.73
C LEU A 62 -3.71 4.52 -1.60
N SER A 63 -2.58 4.34 -0.92
CA SER A 63 -2.16 5.15 0.23
C SER A 63 -0.81 5.82 0.01
N LYS A 64 -0.61 6.99 0.61
CA LYS A 64 0.71 7.61 0.76
C LYS A 64 1.41 7.17 2.05
N GLU A 65 0.63 6.75 3.04
CA GLU A 65 1.11 6.26 4.33
C GLU A 65 1.31 4.75 4.30
N PRO A 66 2.26 4.19 5.08
CA PRO A 66 2.48 2.76 5.19
C PRO A 66 1.20 2.02 5.62
N LEU A 67 0.74 1.07 4.81
CA LEU A 67 -0.39 0.22 5.16
C LEU A 67 0.05 -0.89 6.13
N ARG A 68 -0.82 -1.20 7.08
CA ARG A 68 -0.64 -2.33 8.00
C ARG A 68 -1.63 -3.42 7.62
N PHE A 69 -1.12 -4.62 7.38
CA PHE A 69 -1.92 -5.77 6.97
C PHE A 69 -2.18 -6.67 8.19
N MET A 70 -3.41 -7.14 8.30
CA MET A 70 -3.75 -8.24 9.20
C MET A 70 -3.46 -9.54 8.45
N THR A 71 -2.42 -10.25 8.88
CA THR A 71 -2.06 -11.58 8.37
C THR A 71 -2.06 -12.56 9.52
N ASN A 72 -2.33 -13.84 9.24
CA ASN A 72 -2.02 -14.90 10.19
C ASN A 72 -0.50 -15.01 10.30
N ALA A 73 -0.02 -15.21 11.53
CA ALA A 73 1.39 -15.39 11.87
C ALA A 73 1.86 -16.82 11.57
#